data_AF-A0A673MYD2-F1
#
_entry.id   AF-A0A673MYD2-F1
#
_cell.length_a   1.000
_cell.length_b   1.000
_cell.length_c   1.000
_cell.angle_alpha   90.00
_cell.angle_beta   90.00
_cell.angle_gamma   90.00
#
_symmetry.space_group_name_H-M   'P 1'
#
loop_
_entity.id
_entity.type
_entity.pdbx_description
1 polymer ?
#
loop_
_entity_poly.entity_id
_entity_poly.type
_entity_poly.pdbx_seq_one_letter_code
_entity_poly.pdbx_strand_id
1 'polypeptide(L)'
;MVTSPVCALAGILLAKLAVSQTRAHLIGSYVSRCVLHGSALRHTLARETRLIICGNKRHKSEMIEVVCNDRLGKKVRVKCNQEDTIGDLKKLIAAQTGTRWEKIVLKKWYTIFKDHVSLGDYEIHDGMNLELYYQ
;
A
#
# COMPACT_ATOMS: atom_id res chain seq x y z
N MET A 1 57.06 -19.35 21.87
CA MET A 1 55.83 -19.88 21.25
C MET A 1 54.69 -19.49 22.16
N VAL A 2 53.94 -18.48 21.71
CA VAL A 2 52.98 -17.70 22.50
C VAL A 2 51.78 -18.55 22.90
N THR A 3 51.57 -18.66 24.21
CA THR A 3 50.31 -19.02 24.84
C THR A 3 49.41 -17.80 24.89
N SER A 4 48.35 -17.78 24.09
CA SER A 4 47.25 -16.82 24.23
C SER A 4 45.90 -17.53 24.06
N PRO A 5 44.99 -17.38 25.03
CA PRO A 5 43.66 -17.96 25.03
C PRO A 5 42.66 -16.97 24.42
N VAL A 6 42.02 -17.32 23.31
CA VAL A 6 40.91 -16.52 22.76
C VAL A 6 39.82 -17.44 22.20
N CYS A 7 39.27 -18.30 23.06
CA CYS A 7 38.03 -19.05 22.80
C CYS A 7 36.81 -18.43 23.52
N ALA A 8 36.93 -17.21 24.04
CA ALA A 8 35.80 -16.45 24.54
C ALA A 8 35.31 -15.50 23.44
N LEU A 9 34.32 -15.93 22.65
CA LEU A 9 33.29 -15.12 21.98
C LEU A 9 32.55 -15.94 20.92
N ALA A 10 31.73 -16.89 21.38
CA ALA A 10 30.60 -17.41 20.60
C ALA A 10 29.42 -17.73 21.53
N GLY A 11 29.18 -16.83 22.48
CA GLY A 11 27.88 -16.70 23.14
C GLY A 11 26.99 -15.80 22.29
N ILE A 12 25.69 -16.11 22.30
CA ILE A 12 24.57 -15.34 21.71
C ILE A 12 24.24 -15.73 20.25
N LEU A 13 23.90 -17.00 20.04
CA LEU A 13 22.97 -17.42 18.99
C LEU A 13 21.70 -17.95 19.65
N LEU A 14 20.70 -17.09 19.80
CA LEU A 14 19.25 -17.37 19.80
C LEU A 14 18.51 -16.15 20.38
N ALA A 15 18.62 -15.02 19.67
CA ALA A 15 17.74 -13.89 19.89
C ALA A 15 16.36 -14.21 19.27
N LYS A 16 15.42 -14.58 20.13
CA LYS A 16 14.02 -14.11 20.10
C LYS A 16 13.23 -14.39 18.82
N LEU A 17 12.93 -15.66 18.59
CA LEU A 17 11.62 -16.05 18.06
C LEU A 17 10.59 -15.93 19.19
N ALA A 18 10.22 -14.70 19.52
CA ALA A 18 9.06 -14.42 20.36
C ALA A 18 8.03 -13.74 19.46
N VAL A 19 7.23 -14.62 18.85
CA VAL A 19 5.95 -14.36 18.22
C VAL A 19 5.21 -13.30 19.03
N SER A 20 5.00 -12.13 18.42
CA SER A 20 4.10 -11.09 18.89
C SER A 20 2.67 -11.61 18.79
N GLN A 21 2.28 -12.46 19.73
CA GLN A 21 0.93 -12.96 19.89
C GLN A 21 0.09 -11.88 20.57
N THR A 22 -0.35 -10.91 19.77
CA THR A 22 -1.34 -9.91 20.16
C THR A 22 -2.22 -9.57 18.97
N ARG A 23 -3.36 -10.26 18.91
CA ARG A 23 -4.72 -9.67 18.86
C ARG A 23 -5.66 -10.46 17.94
N ALA A 24 -6.66 -11.02 18.62
CA ALA A 24 -8.05 -11.03 18.21
C ALA A 24 -8.42 -11.86 16.98
N HIS A 25 -8.46 -13.18 17.17
CA HIS A 25 -9.53 -13.98 16.59
C HIS A 25 -10.82 -13.68 17.37
N LEU A 26 -11.59 -12.74 16.85
CA LEU A 26 -13.00 -12.53 17.20
C LEU A 26 -13.66 -12.19 15.87
N ILE A 27 -14.30 -13.16 15.23
CA ILE A 27 -15.75 -13.15 15.00
C ILE A 27 -16.20 -14.59 14.68
N GLY A 28 -16.79 -15.24 15.68
CA GLY A 28 -17.66 -16.39 15.47
C GLY A 28 -19.03 -15.91 15.00
N SER A 29 -19.65 -16.73 14.16
CA SER A 29 -21.07 -17.07 14.20
C SER A 29 -22.05 -15.89 14.32
N TYR A 30 -22.34 -15.20 13.21
CA TYR A 30 -23.58 -14.43 13.16
C TYR A 30 -24.74 -15.37 12.88
N VAL A 31 -25.37 -15.72 14.00
CA VAL A 31 -26.58 -16.50 14.18
C VAL A 31 -27.71 -15.96 13.30
N SER A 32 -28.30 -16.90 12.56
CA SER A 32 -29.64 -16.78 12.01
C SER A 32 -30.64 -16.40 13.10
N ARG A 33 -31.31 -15.25 12.95
CA ARG A 33 -32.54 -14.96 13.67
C ARG A 33 -33.45 -14.06 12.82
N CYS A 34 -34.33 -14.71 12.07
CA CYS A 34 -35.58 -14.11 11.63
C CYS A 34 -36.43 -13.77 12.86
N VAL A 35 -36.81 -12.50 13.04
CA VAL A 35 -38.09 -12.11 13.63
C VAL A 35 -38.59 -10.87 12.89
N LEU A 36 -39.65 -11.07 12.11
CA LEU A 36 -40.52 -10.03 11.58
C LEU A 36 -41.20 -9.30 12.74
N HIS A 37 -41.15 -7.97 12.76
CA HIS A 37 -42.22 -7.13 13.33
C HIS A 37 -42.20 -5.75 12.66
N GLY A 38 -43.28 -5.48 11.91
CA GLY A 38 -44.10 -4.26 12.03
C GLY A 38 -43.49 -2.87 11.80
N SER A 39 -44.20 -2.13 10.93
CA SER A 39 -44.34 -0.66 10.89
C SER A 39 -43.16 0.18 10.38
N ALA A 40 -43.27 0.51 9.09
CA ALA A 40 -43.10 1.84 8.48
C ALA A 40 -42.20 2.85 9.20
N LEU A 41 -41.08 3.20 8.57
CA LEU A 41 -40.60 4.58 8.49
C LEU A 41 -39.48 4.70 7.45
N ARG A 42 -39.80 5.48 6.40
CA ARG A 42 -38.92 6.20 5.48
C ARG A 42 -37.42 5.93 5.64
N HIS A 43 -36.87 5.08 4.76
CA HIS A 43 -35.46 5.08 4.45
C HIS A 43 -35.28 5.39 2.96
N THR A 44 -34.64 6.54 2.77
CA THR A 44 -33.90 6.98 1.60
C THR A 44 -33.46 5.83 0.69
N LEU A 45 -33.73 6.01 -0.60
CA LEU A 45 -33.30 5.17 -1.72
C LEU A 45 -31.82 4.79 -1.59
N ALA A 46 -31.56 3.66 -0.94
CA ALA A 46 -30.27 3.00 -0.92
C ALA A 46 -30.09 2.37 -2.30
N ARG A 47 -29.59 3.19 -3.22
CA ARG A 47 -28.68 2.86 -4.31
C ARG A 47 -28.68 1.36 -4.65
N GLU A 48 -29.56 0.99 -5.58
CA GLU A 48 -29.29 -0.10 -6.49
C GLU A 48 -27.94 0.16 -7.16
N THR A 49 -26.88 -0.47 -6.66
CA THR A 49 -25.70 -0.76 -7.48
C THR A 49 -25.54 -2.25 -7.56
N ARG A 50 -26.52 -2.86 -8.25
CA ARG A 50 -26.29 -4.05 -9.05
C ARG A 50 -25.37 -3.63 -10.19
N LEU A 51 -24.07 -3.79 -10.02
CA LEU A 51 -23.12 -3.87 -11.12
C LEU A 51 -22.24 -5.10 -10.88
N ILE A 52 -22.88 -6.25 -11.12
CA ILE A 52 -22.19 -7.44 -11.62
C ILE A 52 -21.72 -7.05 -13.03
N ILE A 53 -20.44 -6.75 -13.18
CA ILE A 53 -19.74 -7.00 -14.44
C ILE A 53 -18.46 -7.76 -14.06
N CYS A 54 -18.44 -9.06 -14.35
CA CYS A 54 -17.21 -9.82 -14.52
C CYS A 54 -16.51 -9.34 -15.81
N GLY A 55 -16.06 -8.10 -15.80
CA GLY A 55 -15.29 -7.53 -16.90
C GLY A 55 -13.85 -7.93 -16.70
N ASN A 56 -13.47 -9.16 -17.08
CA ASN A 56 -12.06 -9.52 -17.22
C ASN A 56 -11.52 -8.84 -18.49
N LYS A 57 -11.54 -7.50 -18.52
CA LYS A 57 -10.81 -6.74 -19.52
C LYS A 57 -9.34 -6.93 -19.19
N ARG A 58 -8.66 -7.81 -19.93
CA ARG A 58 -7.20 -7.77 -20.03
C ARG A 58 -6.84 -6.49 -20.79
N HIS A 59 -6.88 -5.35 -20.10
CA HIS A 59 -6.17 -4.17 -20.56
C HIS A 59 -4.70 -4.55 -20.61
N LYS A 60 -4.08 -4.32 -21.77
CA LYS A 60 -2.65 -4.51 -21.94
C LYS A 60 -1.97 -3.39 -21.17
N SER A 61 -1.81 -3.61 -19.87
CA SER A 61 -1.13 -2.71 -18.96
C SER A 61 0.31 -2.58 -19.41
N GLU A 62 0.67 -1.44 -19.98
CA GLU A 62 2.07 -1.09 -20.17
C GLU A 62 2.69 -0.92 -18.77
N MET A 63 3.48 -1.92 -18.36
CA MET A 63 4.20 -1.89 -17.09
C MET A 63 5.31 -0.85 -17.19
N ILE A 64 5.23 0.14 -16.33
CA ILE A 64 6.20 1.23 -16.23
C ILE A 64 6.95 1.13 -14.90
N GLU A 65 8.22 1.48 -14.94
CA GLU A 65 9.04 1.64 -13.76
C GLU A 65 9.20 3.13 -13.42
N VAL A 66 8.66 3.53 -12.27
CA VAL A 66 8.78 4.89 -11.77
C VAL A 66 9.85 4.93 -10.68
N VAL A 67 10.73 5.94 -10.76
CA VAL A 67 11.78 6.16 -9.77
C VAL A 67 11.38 7.30 -8.84
N CYS A 68 11.21 6.99 -7.56
CA CYS A 68 10.94 7.98 -6.52
C CYS A 68 12.23 8.31 -5.76
N ASN A 69 12.62 9.58 -5.76
CA ASN A 69 13.77 10.08 -5.04
C ASN A 69 13.33 10.73 -3.73
N ASP A 70 13.87 10.25 -2.62
CA ASP A 70 13.73 10.89 -1.32
C ASP A 70 14.85 11.95 -1.12
N ARG A 71 14.59 12.97 -0.31
CA ARG A 71 15.58 13.99 0.07
C ARG A 71 16.74 13.42 0.88
N LEU A 72 16.51 12.26 1.50
CA LEU A 72 17.52 11.49 2.22
C LEU A 72 18.43 10.67 1.30
N GLY A 73 18.27 10.76 -0.03
CA GLY A 73 19.09 10.05 -1.01
C GLY A 73 18.65 8.60 -1.27
N LYS A 74 17.55 8.14 -0.67
CA LYS A 74 16.94 6.84 -0.97
C LYS A 74 16.21 6.91 -2.31
N LYS A 75 16.60 6.06 -3.26
CA LYS A 75 15.91 5.89 -4.55
C LYS A 75 15.07 4.63 -4.52
N VAL A 76 13.76 4.78 -4.67
CA VAL A 76 12.79 3.68 -4.65
C VAL A 76 12.30 3.49 -6.07
N ARG A 77 12.44 2.28 -6.61
CA ARG A 77 11.97 1.93 -7.96
C ARG A 77 10.71 1.08 -7.82
N VAL A 78 9.60 1.57 -8.37
CA VAL A 78 8.30 0.92 -8.26
C VAL A 78 7.80 0.57 -9.65
N LYS A 79 7.39 -0.68 -9.83
CA LYS A 79 6.70 -1.14 -11.03
C LYS A 79 5.21 -0.91 -10.84
N CYS A 80 4.59 -0.20 -11.76
CA CYS A 80 3.18 0.16 -11.76
C CYS A 80 2.65 0.17 -13.20
N ASN A 81 1.33 0.28 -13.36
CA ASN A 81 0.69 0.40 -14.67
C ASN A 81 0.32 1.87 -14.93
N GLN A 82 0.24 2.26 -16.20
CA GLN A 82 -0.19 3.62 -16.59
C GLN A 82 -1.65 3.93 -16.20
N GLU A 83 -2.50 2.91 -16.10
CA GLU A 83 -3.92 3.04 -15.73
C GLU A 83 -4.14 3.16 -14.22
N ASP A 84 -3.11 2.88 -13.40
CA ASP A 84 -3.20 2.99 -11.96
C ASP A 84 -3.32 4.46 -11.54
N THR A 85 -3.93 4.69 -10.37
CA THR A 85 -4.02 6.04 -9.80
C THR A 85 -2.76 6.40 -9.03
N ILE A 86 -2.48 7.70 -8.90
CA ILE A 86 -1.39 8.18 -8.02
C ILE A 86 -1.59 7.70 -6.58
N GLY A 87 -2.84 7.56 -6.13
CA GLY A 87 -3.15 7.02 -4.80
C GLY A 87 -2.63 5.59 -4.62
N ASP A 88 -2.73 4.75 -5.65
CA ASP A 88 -2.22 3.37 -5.60
C ASP A 88 -0.69 3.33 -5.70
N LEU A 89 -0.08 4.19 -6.51
CA LEU A 89 1.38 4.37 -6.52
C LEU A 89 1.91 4.74 -5.13
N LYS A 90 1.26 5.67 -4.43
CA LYS A 90 1.64 6.06 -3.05
C LYS A 90 1.56 4.88 -2.08
N LYS A 91 0.55 4.00 -2.21
CA LYS A 91 0.43 2.78 -1.38
C LYS A 91 1.58 1.81 -1.65
N LEU A 92 1.99 1.65 -2.91
CA LEU A 92 3.13 0.80 -3.28
C LEU A 92 4.45 1.34 -2.69
N ILE A 93 4.66 2.66 -2.79
CA ILE A 93 5.84 3.31 -2.18
C ILE A 93 5.81 3.18 -0.66
N ALA A 94 4.65 3.36 -0.04
CA ALA A 94 4.42 3.17 1.39
C ALA A 94 4.75 1.74 1.84
N ALA A 95 4.36 0.73 1.06
CA ALA A 95 4.68 -0.67 1.34
C ALA A 95 6.19 -0.95 1.30
N GLN A 96 6.92 -0.33 0.37
CA GLN A 96 8.38 -0.49 0.27
C GLN A 96 9.16 0.33 1.31
N THR A 97 8.67 1.52 1.66
CA THR A 97 9.36 2.45 2.56
C THR A 97 8.95 2.30 4.02
N GLY A 98 7.78 1.69 4.29
CA GLY A 98 7.23 1.51 5.64
C GLY A 98 6.57 2.78 6.21
N THR A 99 6.25 3.76 5.36
CA THR A 99 5.59 5.01 5.74
C THR A 99 4.11 4.98 5.40
N ARG A 100 3.29 5.84 6.04
CA ARG A 100 1.87 5.95 5.70
C ARG A 100 1.70 6.72 4.37
N TRP A 101 0.88 6.20 3.47
CA TRP A 101 0.61 6.79 2.15
C TRP A 101 0.05 8.22 2.21
N GLU A 102 -0.71 8.55 3.25
CA GLU A 102 -1.28 9.90 3.50
C GLU A 102 -0.20 10.98 3.69
N LYS A 103 0.96 10.61 4.22
CA LYS A 103 2.09 11.53 4.46
C LYS A 103 2.97 11.74 3.23
N ILE A 104 2.78 10.91 2.20
CA ILE A 104 3.62 10.91 1.01
C ILE A 104 2.99 11.84 -0.02
N VAL A 105 3.71 12.91 -0.32
CA VAL A 105 3.37 13.83 -1.40
C VAL A 105 4.38 13.66 -2.52
N LEU A 106 3.89 13.21 -3.68
CA LEU A 106 4.69 13.15 -4.89
C LEU A 106 4.66 14.51 -5.57
N LYS A 107 5.84 14.98 -5.98
CA LYS A 107 6.00 16.20 -6.77
C LYS A 107 6.87 15.92 -7.98
N LYS A 108 6.59 16.62 -9.06
CA LYS A 108 7.48 16.75 -10.21
C LYS A 108 7.56 18.23 -10.51
N TRP A 109 8.70 18.85 -10.23
CA TRP A 109 8.86 20.32 -10.29
C TRP A 109 7.85 21.03 -9.36
N TYR A 110 7.05 21.94 -9.91
CA TYR A 110 6.02 22.69 -9.19
C TYR A 110 4.65 21.99 -9.15
N THR A 111 4.50 20.84 -9.83
CA THR A 111 3.22 20.12 -9.91
C THR A 111 3.09 19.11 -8.78
N ILE A 112 1.98 19.21 -8.05
CA ILE A 112 1.60 18.28 -6.99
C ILE A 112 0.62 17.27 -7.57
N PHE A 113 0.95 15.98 -7.46
CA PHE A 113 0.08 14.92 -7.96
C PHE A 113 -1.12 14.68 -7.04
N LYS A 114 -2.31 14.63 -7.62
CA LYS A 114 -3.57 14.36 -6.92
C LYS A 114 -3.89 12.86 -6.99
N ASP A 115 -4.54 12.35 -5.94
CA ASP A 115 -4.72 10.89 -5.77
C ASP A 115 -5.70 10.24 -6.75
N HIS A 116 -6.63 11.01 -7.33
CA HIS A 116 -7.70 10.51 -8.20
C HIS A 116 -7.37 10.57 -9.70
N VAL A 117 -6.19 11.06 -10.06
CA VAL A 117 -5.76 11.17 -11.46
C VAL A 117 -4.82 9.99 -11.77
N SER A 118 -4.92 9.44 -12.98
CA SER A 118 -4.09 8.30 -13.40
C SER A 118 -2.68 8.73 -13.78
N LEU A 119 -1.74 7.78 -13.81
CA LEU A 119 -0.37 8.05 -14.29
C LEU A 119 -0.35 8.41 -15.79
N GLY A 120 -1.25 7.82 -16.57
CA GLY A 120 -1.42 8.10 -18.00
C GLY A 120 -1.89 9.53 -18.29
N ASP A 121 -2.82 10.06 -17.50
CA ASP A 121 -3.29 11.46 -17.64
C ASP A 121 -2.17 12.48 -17.38
N TYR A 122 -1.18 12.11 -16.56
CA TYR A 122 0.01 12.92 -16.27
C TYR A 122 1.18 12.64 -17.21
N GLU A 123 0.99 11.79 -18.23
CA GLU A 123 2.02 11.40 -19.20
C GLU A 123 3.29 10.89 -18.51
N ILE A 124 3.13 10.11 -17.44
CA ILE A 124 4.25 9.48 -16.75
C ILE A 124 4.68 8.25 -17.54
N HIS A 125 5.88 8.33 -18.11
CA HIS A 125 6.52 7.24 -18.85
C HIS A 125 7.50 6.44 -17.98
N ASP A 126 7.97 5.33 -18.54
CA ASP A 126 9.03 4.51 -17.95
C ASP A 126 10.28 5.33 -17.62
N GLY A 127 10.86 5.07 -16.44
CA GLY A 127 12.07 5.73 -15.98
C GLY A 127 11.89 7.18 -15.52
N MET A 128 10.65 7.70 -15.43
CA MET A 128 10.43 9.04 -14.89
C MET A 128 10.88 9.13 -13.43
N ASN A 129 11.54 10.24 -13.08
CA ASN A 129 11.90 10.57 -11.72
C ASN A 129 10.84 11.46 -11.07
N LEU A 130 10.37 11.05 -9.88
CA LEU A 130 9.46 11.81 -9.03
C LEU A 130 10.17 12.14 -7.73
N GLU A 131 9.93 13.34 -7.20
CA GLU A 131 10.41 13.71 -5.87
C GLU A 131 9.38 13.33 -4.82
N LEU A 132 9.87 12.68 -3.76
CA LEU A 132 9.08 12.31 -2.60
C LEU A 132 9.25 13.35 -1.49
N TYR A 133 8.13 13.92 -1.07
CA TYR A 133 8.04 14.86 0.05
C TYR A 133 7.22 14.22 1.18
N TYR A 134 7.71 14.38 2.41
CA TYR A 134 6.93 14.07 3.61
C TYR A 134 6.17 15.31 4.06
N GLN A 135 4.88 15.13 4.32
CA GLN A 135 4.02 16.09 5.00
C GLN A 135 3.51 15.53 6.33
#